data_AF-A0A8J7K790-F1
#
_entry.id   AF-A0A8J7K790-F1
#
_cell.length_a   1.000
_cell.length_b   1.000
_cell.length_c   1.000
_cell.angle_alpha   90.00
_cell.angle_beta   90.00
_cell.angle_gamma   90.00
#
_symmetry.space_group_name_H-M   'P 1'
#
loop_
_entity.id
_entity.type
_entity.pdbx_description
1 polymer ?
#
loop_
_entity_poly.entity_id
_entity_poly.type
_entity_poly.pdbx_seq_one_letter_code
_entity_poly.pdbx_strand_id
1 'polypeptide(L)'
;MALFHSLMRYKDNGLIQWFDMFEDDRAEIHLSNGDSYVVFMNSQYIVGESVVDEANDEDNPADYIIYNTWDQVASSAKRHAENCDISMVSFGRFSRILEELND
;
A
#
# COMPACT_ATOMS: atom_id res chain seq x y z
N MET A 1 10.04 8.25 -2.18
CA MET A 1 9.28 8.27 -3.45
C MET A 1 7.86 8.67 -3.08
N ALA A 2 7.14 9.47 -3.87
CA ALA A 2 5.79 9.90 -3.52
C ALA A 2 4.75 8.86 -3.99
N LEU A 3 3.77 8.53 -3.15
CA LEU A 3 2.69 7.59 -3.46
C LEU A 3 1.96 8.02 -4.74
N PHE A 4 1.58 9.30 -4.82
CA PHE A 4 0.89 9.89 -5.97
C PHE A 4 1.55 9.56 -7.32
N HIS A 5 2.87 9.75 -7.44
CA HIS A 5 3.58 9.47 -8.70
C HIS A 5 3.54 7.98 -9.08
N SER A 6 3.54 7.12 -8.07
CA SER A 6 3.45 5.68 -8.27
C SER A 6 2.07 5.28 -8.77
N LEU A 7 1.01 5.82 -8.15
CA LEU A 7 -0.38 5.58 -8.54
C LEU A 7 -0.69 6.12 -9.93
N MET A 8 -0.20 7.31 -10.27
CA MET A 8 -0.29 7.86 -11.63
C MET A 8 0.32 6.91 -12.66
N ARG A 9 1.50 6.35 -12.38
CA ARG A 9 2.14 5.37 -13.27
C ARG A 9 1.34 4.09 -13.38
N TYR A 10 0.77 3.57 -12.29
CA TYR A 10 -0.07 2.38 -12.33
C TYR A 10 -1.35 2.60 -13.15
N LYS A 11 -1.96 3.77 -13.03
CA LYS A 11 -3.10 4.18 -13.84
C LYS A 11 -2.74 4.28 -15.32
N ASP A 12 -1.63 4.92 -15.66
CA ASP A 12 -1.17 5.06 -17.04
C ASP A 12 -0.85 3.70 -17.68
N ASN A 13 -0.41 2.72 -16.87
CA ASN A 13 -0.18 1.34 -17.29
C ASN A 13 -1.46 0.47 -17.31
N GLY A 14 -2.61 1.00 -16.89
CA GLY A 14 -3.87 0.26 -16.82
C GLY A 14 -3.98 -0.74 -15.67
N LEU A 15 -3.08 -0.69 -14.68
CA LEU A 15 -3.11 -1.58 -13.50
C LEU A 15 -4.18 -1.16 -12.49
N ILE A 16 -4.55 0.12 -12.48
CA ILE A 16 -5.68 0.65 -11.72
C ILE A 16 -6.51 1.54 -12.66
N GLN A 17 -7.80 1.64 -12.40
CA GLN A 17 -8.71 2.49 -13.17
C GLN A 17 -8.56 3.96 -12.76
N TRP A 18 -8.57 4.22 -11.45
CA TRP A 18 -8.38 5.54 -10.84
C TRP A 18 -8.04 5.37 -9.35
N PHE A 19 -7.74 6.49 -8.68
CA PHE A 19 -7.42 6.51 -7.25
C PHE A 19 -7.86 7.84 -6.64
N ASP A 20 -8.24 7.82 -5.37
CA ASP A 20 -8.51 8.99 -4.54
C ASP A 20 -7.48 9.09 -3.43
N MET A 21 -6.84 10.25 -3.30
CA MET A 21 -5.86 10.50 -2.24
C MET A 21 -6.59 10.94 -0.97
N PHE A 22 -6.31 10.27 0.15
CA PHE A 22 -6.70 10.74 1.47
C PHE A 22 -5.64 11.69 2.04
N GLU A 23 -4.37 11.29 1.93
CA GLU A 23 -3.20 12.02 2.40
C GLU A 23 -2.02 11.77 1.45
N ASP A 24 -0.88 12.44 1.65
CA ASP A 24 0.29 12.32 0.76
C ASP A 24 0.84 10.88 0.65
N ASP A 25 0.59 10.05 1.68
CA ASP A 25 1.03 8.67 1.81
C ASP A 25 -0.12 7.66 1.86
N ARG A 26 -1.38 8.10 1.67
CA ARG A 26 -2.56 7.21 1.72
C ARG A 26 -3.54 7.49 0.59
N ALA A 27 -4.03 6.42 -0.04
CA ALA A 27 -5.02 6.52 -1.11
C ALA A 27 -5.92 5.29 -1.18
N GLU A 28 -7.15 5.47 -1.64
CA GLU A 28 -7.98 4.39 -2.15
C GLU A 28 -7.69 4.20 -3.64
N ILE A 29 -7.39 2.97 -4.05
CA ILE A 29 -7.22 2.58 -5.45
C ILE A 29 -8.44 1.82 -5.92
N HIS A 30 -8.85 2.07 -7.16
CA HIS A 30 -9.99 1.41 -7.79
C HIS A 30 -9.51 0.60 -8.98
N LEU A 31 -9.83 -0.68 -8.99
CA LEU A 31 -9.43 -1.64 -10.02
C LEU A 31 -10.47 -1.71 -11.14
N SER A 32 -10.10 -2.32 -12.27
CA SER A 32 -10.99 -2.42 -13.43
C SER A 32 -12.10 -3.46 -13.23
N ASN A 33 -11.90 -4.40 -12.31
CA ASN A 33 -12.88 -5.42 -11.93
C ASN A 33 -13.98 -4.88 -10.98
N GLY A 34 -13.85 -3.64 -10.48
CA GLY A 34 -14.78 -2.99 -9.56
C GLY A 34 -14.37 -3.03 -8.09
N ASP A 35 -13.30 -3.75 -7.74
CA ASP A 35 -12.77 -3.79 -6.38
C ASP A 35 -12.01 -2.50 -6.04
N SER A 36 -11.98 -2.16 -4.77
CA SER A 36 -11.15 -1.08 -4.24
C SER A 36 -10.36 -1.52 -3.01
N TYR A 37 -9.21 -0.87 -2.83
CA TYR A 37 -8.28 -1.15 -1.74
C TYR A 37 -7.65 0.14 -1.24
N VAL A 38 -7.44 0.24 0.06
CA VAL A 38 -6.70 1.35 0.67
C VAL A 38 -5.22 0.98 0.77
N VAL A 39 -4.36 1.85 0.25
CA VAL A 39 -2.91 1.67 0.29
C VAL A 39 -2.25 2.77 1.10
N PHE A 40 -1.24 2.37 1.89
CA PHE A 40 -0.41 3.26 2.68
C PHE A 40 1.06 3.07 2.28
N MET A 41 1.75 4.16 1.90
CA MET A 41 3.16 4.10 1.49
C MET A 41 4.06 4.65 2.60
N ASN A 42 4.77 3.74 3.24
CA ASN A 42 5.75 4.15 4.24
C ASN A 42 6.95 4.85 3.58
N SER A 43 7.33 5.99 4.15
CA SER A 43 8.51 6.78 3.73
C SER A 43 9.76 6.51 4.56
N GLN A 44 9.63 5.76 5.66
CA GLN A 44 10.72 5.48 6.60
C GLN A 44 11.63 4.32 6.14
N TYR A 45 12.94 4.46 6.37
CA TYR A 45 13.91 3.41 6.06
C TYR A 45 13.77 2.14 6.92
N ILE A 46 13.18 2.27 8.12
CA ILE A 46 12.90 1.15 9.03
C ILE A 46 11.39 1.06 9.21
N VAL A 47 10.82 -0.09 8.89
CA VAL A 47 9.39 -0.36 9.06
C VAL A 47 9.18 -1.08 10.39
N GLY A 48 8.73 -0.34 11.39
CA GLY A 48 8.38 -0.82 12.74
C GLY A 48 6.88 -0.99 12.95
N GLU A 49 6.48 -1.41 14.15
CA GLU A 49 5.06 -1.56 14.51
C GLU A 49 4.30 -0.23 14.46
N SER A 50 4.95 0.90 14.77
CA SER A 50 4.32 2.23 14.67
C SER A 50 3.82 2.56 13.26
N VAL A 51 4.50 2.06 12.22
CA VAL A 51 4.06 2.24 10.83
C VAL A 51 2.79 1.45 10.54
N VAL A 52 2.64 0.29 11.19
CA VAL A 52 1.42 -0.51 11.10
C VAL A 52 0.29 0.14 11.88
N ASP A 53 0.57 0.71 13.05
CA ASP A 53 -0.41 1.48 13.82
C ASP A 53 -0.90 2.70 13.01
N GLU A 54 0.01 3.42 12.35
CA GLU A 54 -0.32 4.50 11.42
C GLU A 54 -1.18 3.97 10.26
N ALA A 55 -0.81 2.85 9.65
CA ALA A 55 -1.57 2.26 8.55
C ALA A 55 -2.97 1.77 8.97
N ASN A 56 -3.13 1.30 10.20
CA ASN A 56 -4.39 0.84 10.80
C ASN A 56 -5.21 1.99 11.41
N ASP A 57 -5.24 3.13 10.72
CA ASP A 57 -6.02 4.31 11.11
C ASP A 57 -7.53 3.99 11.18
N GLU A 58 -8.23 4.52 12.19
CA GLU A 58 -9.64 4.20 12.45
C GLU A 58 -10.58 4.67 11.33
N ASP A 59 -10.25 5.76 10.64
CA ASP A 59 -11.11 6.34 9.61
C ASP A 59 -10.90 5.64 8.25
N ASN A 60 -9.66 5.27 7.92
CA ASN A 60 -9.30 4.67 6.63
C ASN A 60 -8.22 3.58 6.78
N PRO A 61 -8.53 2.41 7.37
CA PRO A 61 -7.54 1.35 7.58
C PRO A 61 -6.98 0.85 6.24
N ALA A 62 -5.66 0.72 6.14
CA ALA A 62 -5.01 0.29 4.90
C ALA A 62 -5.05 -1.22 4.72
N ASP A 63 -5.42 -1.70 3.53
CA ASP A 63 -5.29 -3.10 3.13
C ASP A 63 -3.83 -3.47 2.84
N TYR A 64 -3.05 -2.49 2.34
CA TYR A 64 -1.67 -2.68 1.94
C TYR A 64 -0.72 -1.62 2.51
N ILE A 65 0.36 -2.07 3.14
CA ILE A 65 1.54 -1.22 3.44
C ILE A 65 2.59 -1.45 2.37
N ILE A 66 2.88 -0.40 1.61
CA ILE A 66 3.89 -0.40 0.55
C ILE A 66 5.17 0.21 1.12
N TYR A 67 6.26 -0.56 1.12
CA TYR A 67 7.60 -0.10 1.53
C TYR A 67 8.60 -0.21 0.38
N ASN A 68 9.70 0.53 0.42
CA ASN A 68 10.74 0.41 -0.60
C ASN A 68 11.50 -0.91 -0.44
N THR A 69 11.96 -1.48 -1.54
CA THR A 69 12.70 -2.76 -1.54
C THR A 69 13.95 -2.76 -0.64
N TRP A 70 14.52 -1.59 -0.35
CA TRP A 70 15.74 -1.43 0.46
C TRP A 70 15.44 -1.17 1.95
N ASP A 71 14.17 -1.04 2.33
CA ASP A 71 13.77 -0.74 3.70
C ASP A 71 13.93 -1.97 4.59
N GLN A 72 14.32 -1.74 5.84
CA GLN A 72 14.43 -2.79 6.84
C GLN A 72 13.10 -2.99 7.53
N VAL A 73 12.41 -4.07 7.19
CA VAL A 73 11.14 -4.44 7.82
C VAL A 73 11.40 -5.28 9.07
N ALA A 74 11.03 -4.76 10.24
CA ALA A 74 11.12 -5.50 11.48
C ALA A 74 10.18 -6.72 11.46
N SER A 75 10.63 -7.86 11.98
CA SER A 75 9.79 -9.06 12.09
C SER A 75 8.56 -8.84 12.96
N SER A 76 8.66 -7.94 13.94
CA SER A 76 7.56 -7.56 14.81
C SER A 76 6.48 -6.78 14.04
N ALA A 77 6.88 -5.86 13.16
CA ALA A 77 5.97 -5.14 12.26
C ALA A 77 5.19 -6.09 11.35
N LYS A 78 5.84 -7.10 10.76
CA LYS A 78 5.15 -8.10 9.92
C LYS A 78 4.07 -8.86 10.69
N ARG A 79 4.40 -9.35 11.87
CA ARG A 79 3.44 -10.07 12.72
C ARG A 79 2.30 -9.16 13.16
N HIS A 80 2.59 -7.89 13.46
CA HIS A 80 1.58 -6.92 13.84
C HIS A 80 0.63 -6.62 12.67
N ALA A 81 1.16 -6.41 11.47
CA ALA A 81 0.36 -6.22 10.27
C ALA A 81 -0.53 -7.43 9.96
N GLU A 82 -0.01 -8.65 10.11
CA GLU A 82 -0.80 -9.89 9.99
C GLU A 82 -1.97 -9.93 10.99
N ASN A 83 -1.80 -9.45 12.22
CA ASN A 83 -2.87 -9.40 13.22
C ASN A 83 -3.95 -8.34 12.91
N CYS A 84 -3.59 -7.33 12.12
CA CYS A 84 -4.49 -6.27 11.64
C CYS A 84 -5.07 -6.58 10.26
N ASP A 85 -4.84 -7.78 9.70
CA ASP A 85 -5.22 -8.16 8.34
C ASP A 85 -4.61 -7.24 7.24
N ILE A 86 -3.46 -6.61 7.52
CA ILE A 86 -2.77 -5.69 6.60
C ILE A 86 -1.64 -6.40 5.86
N SER A 87 -1.65 -6.32 4.53
CA SER A 87 -0.62 -6.92 3.68
C SER A 87 0.58 -6.00 3.50
N MET A 88 1.75 -6.40 4.03
CA MET A 88 3.00 -5.67 3.82
C MET A 88 3.72 -6.12 2.54
N VAL A 89 3.93 -5.19 1.61
CA VAL A 89 4.46 -5.48 0.28
C VAL A 89 5.55 -4.51 -0.13
N SER A 90 6.59 -5.01 -0.80
CA SER A 90 7.60 -4.13 -1.37
C SER A 90 7.06 -3.46 -2.64
N PHE A 91 7.49 -2.22 -2.88
CA PHE A 91 7.09 -1.42 -4.03
C PHE A 91 7.24 -2.17 -5.37
N GLY A 92 8.36 -2.87 -5.55
CA GLY A 92 8.62 -3.64 -6.77
C GLY A 92 7.70 -4.85 -6.96
N ARG A 93 7.08 -5.37 -5.89
CA ARG A 93 6.13 -6.48 -5.94
C ARG A 93 4.70 -6.02 -6.11
N PHE A 94 4.37 -4.80 -5.68
CA PHE A 94 2.99 -4.33 -5.64
C PHE A 94 2.33 -4.26 -7.02
N SER A 95 3.05 -3.89 -8.07
CA SER A 95 2.49 -3.89 -9.44
C SER A 95 1.99 -5.27 -9.88
N ARG A 96 2.70 -6.33 -9.50
CA ARG A 96 2.30 -7.71 -9.80
C ARG A 96 1.07 -8.13 -9.00
N ILE A 97 0.95 -7.65 -7.76
CA ILE A 97 -0.24 -7.89 -6.93
C ILE A 97 -1.46 -7.23 -7.59
N LEU A 98 -1.30 -6.01 -8.12
CA LEU A 98 -2.39 -5.35 -8.86
C LEU A 98 -2.80 -6.13 -10.12
N GLU A 99 -1.86 -6.73 -10.84
CA GLU A 99 -2.17 -7.63 -11.97
C GLU A 99 -2.96 -8.86 -11.49
N GLU A 100 -2.49 -9.52 -10.43
CA GLU A 100 -3.13 -10.71 -9.86
C GLU A 100 -4.53 -10.42 -9.27
N LEU A 101 -4.79 -9.19 -8.81
CA LEU A 101 -6.10 -8.77 -8.29
C LEU A 101 -7.09 -8.40 -9.40
N ASN A 102 -6.63 -7.99 -10.59
CA ASN A 102 -7.51 -7.62 -11.72
C ASN A 102 -7.93 -8.83 -12.59
N ASP A 103 -7.29 -9.99 -12.44
CA ASP A 103 -7.59 -11.24 -13.15
C ASP A 103 -8.89 -11.90 -12.67
#